data_AF-A0A916PHK5-F1
#
_entry.id   AF-A0A916PHK5-F1
#
_cell.length_a   1.000
_cell.length_b   1.000
_cell.length_c   1.000
_cell.angle_alpha   90.00
_cell.angle_beta   90.00
_cell.angle_gamma   90.00
#
_symmetry.space_group_name_H-M   'P 1'
#
loop_
_entity.id
_entity.type
_entity.pdbx_description
1 polymer ?
#
loop_
_entity_poly.entity_id
_entity_poly.type
_entity_poly.pdbx_seq_one_letter_code
_entity_poly.pdbx_strand_id
1 'polypeptide(L)' 'MNERLARLRSDDLAARLLAIGHKTASRMSPEAKRLDHDALLYDERGLPA' A
#
# COMPACT_ATOMS: atom_id res chain seq x y z
N MET A 1 28.85 -13.82 -4.21
CA MET A 1 28.80 -12.39 -4.59
C MET A 1 27.40 -11.96 -5.06
N ASN A 2 26.71 -12.73 -5.90
CA ASN A 2 25.41 -12.36 -6.48
C ASN A 2 24.24 -12.20 -5.48
N GLU A 3 24.15 -13.02 -4.43
CA GLU A 3 23.04 -12.92 -3.44
C GLU A 3 23.04 -11.62 -2.65
N ARG A 4 24.22 -11.07 -2.32
CA ARG A 4 24.33 -9.79 -1.61
C ARG A 4 23.88 -8.63 -2.49
N LEU A 5 24.21 -8.68 -3.79
CA LEU A 5 23.76 -7.69 -4.76
C LEU A 5 22.24 -7.77 -4.99
N ALA A 6 21.67 -8.98 -5.04
CA ALA A 6 20.23 -9.17 -5.16
C ALA A 6 19.45 -8.61 -3.96
N ARG A 7 19.91 -8.90 -2.74
CA ARG A 7 19.32 -8.33 -1.50
C ARG A 7 19.41 -6.80 -1.48
N LEU A 8 20.59 -6.23 -1.77
CA LEU A 8 20.76 -4.77 -1.80
C LEU A 8 19.84 -4.09 -2.82
N ARG A 9 19.64 -4.69 -4.01
CA ARG A 9 18.70 -4.20 -5.03
C ARG A 9 17.25 -4.33 -4.60
N SER A 10 16.91 -5.39 -3.88
CA SER A 10 15.59 -5.57 -3.27
C SER A 10 15.32 -4.53 -2.19
N ASP A 11 16.31 -4.22 -1.35
CA ASP A 11 16.21 -3.20 -0.31
C ASP A 11 16.01 -1.81 -0.91
N ASP A 12 16.75 -1.49 -1.99
CA ASP A 12 16.55 -0.26 -2.77
C ASP A 12 15.17 -0.19 -3.45
N LEU A 13 14.65 -1.32 -3.94
CA LEU A 13 13.29 -1.39 -4.48
C LEU A 13 12.24 -1.13 -3.38
N ALA A 14 12.37 -1.79 -2.23
CA ALA A 14 11.46 -1.62 -1.11
C ALA A 14 11.44 -0.16 -0.61
N ALA A 15 12.61 0.46 -0.47
CA ALA A 15 12.73 1.87 -0.09
C ALA A 15 12.02 2.80 -1.08
N ARG A 16 12.18 2.56 -2.39
CA ARG A 16 11.50 3.34 -3.44
C ARG A 16 9.99 3.17 -3.41
N LEU A 17 9.49 1.95 -3.21
CA LEU A 17 8.05 1.68 -3.10
C LEU A 17 7.45 2.39 -1.88
N LEU A 18 8.13 2.34 -0.73
CA LEU A 18 7.69 3.06 0.47
C LEU A 18 7.69 4.58 0.28
N ALA A 19 8.69 5.14 -0.38
CA ALA A 19 8.75 6.57 -0.68
C ALA A 19 7.58 7.02 -1.58
N ILE A 20 7.21 6.21 -2.58
CA ILE A 20 6.03 6.44 -3.41
C ILE A 20 4.76 6.38 -2.55
N GLY A 21 4.61 5.34 -1.73
CA GLY A 21 3.46 5.19 -0.83
C GLY A 21 3.29 6.39 0.10
N HIS A 22 4.38 6.87 0.70
CA HIS A 22 4.37 8.05 1.57
C HIS A 22 3.94 9.32 0.83
N LYS A 23 4.50 9.55 -0.36
CA LYS A 23 4.15 10.71 -1.21
C LYS A 23 2.69 10.67 -1.68
N THR A 24 2.16 9.49 -1.95
CA THR A 24 0.75 9.30 -2.29
C THR A 24 -0.13 9.60 -1.07
N ALA A 25 0.19 9.01 0.08
CA ALA A 25 -0.55 9.22 1.31
C ALA A 25 -0.55 10.69 1.77
N SER A 26 0.52 11.46 1.53
CA SER A 26 0.54 12.89 1.89
C SER A 26 -0.44 13.74 1.08
N ARG A 27 -0.86 13.28 -0.10
CA ARG A 27 -1.82 13.95 -0.98
C ARG A 27 -3.27 13.51 -0.77
N MET A 28 -3.48 12.41 -0.03
CA MET A 28 -4.82 11.89 0.24
C MET A 28 -5.54 12.75 1.29
N SER A 29 -6.85 12.94 1.08
CA SER A 29 -7.70 13.58 2.08
C SER A 29 -7.83 12.70 3.34
N PRO A 30 -8.18 13.27 4.50
CA PRO A 30 -8.40 12.50 5.72
C PRO A 30 -9.47 11.41 5.58
N GLU A 31 -10.50 11.64 4.75
CA GLU A 31 -11.59 10.70 4.48
C GLU A 31 -11.07 9.50 3.67
N ALA A 32 -10.28 9.77 2.61
CA ALA A 32 -9.68 8.71 1.79
C ALA A 32 -8.70 7.84 2.59
N LYS A 33 -8.06 8.36 3.65
CA LYS A 33 -7.18 7.60 4.55
C LYS A 33 -7.93 6.72 5.55
N ARG A 34 -9.17 7.07 5.88
CA ARG A 34 -10.02 6.36 6.84
C ARG A 34 -11.00 5.40 6.17
N LEU A 35 -10.81 5.13 4.88
CA LEU A 35 -11.65 4.21 4.13
C LEU A 35 -11.65 2.86 4.85
N ASP A 36 -12.82 2.49 5.36
CA ASP A 36 -13.04 1.18 5.97
C ASP A 36 -13.06 0.15 4.84
N HIS A 37 -11.98 -0.62 4.74
CA HIS A 37 -11.85 -1.65 3.71
C HIS A 37 -12.82 -2.80 3.93
N ASP A 38 -13.27 -3.05 5.17
CA ASP A 38 -14.24 -4.10 5.47
C ASP A 38 -15.63 -3.71 4.96
N ALA A 39 -15.95 -2.41 5.01
CA ALA A 39 -17.19 -1.87 4.43
C ALA A 39 -17.26 -1.97 2.89
N LEU A 40 -16.14 -2.28 2.21
CA LEU A 40 -16.13 -2.53 0.76
C LEU A 40 -16.33 -4.01 0.40
N LEU A 41 -16.24 -4.91 1.37
CA LEU A 41 -16.31 -6.35 1.11
C LEU A 41 -17.75 -6.84 0.98
N TYR A 42 -18.71 -6.11 1.55
CA TYR A 42 -20.10 -6.53 1.60
C TYR A 42 -21.02 -5.44 1.05
N ASP A 43 -22.01 -5.85 0.26
CA ASP A 43 -23.09 -4.96 -0.16
C ASP A 43 -24.00 -4.58 1.03
N GLU A 44 -24.99 -3.70 0.80
CA GLU A 44 -25.94 -3.28 1.85
C GLU A 44 -26.77 -4.44 2.46
N ARG A 45 -26.74 -5.62 1.83
CA ARG A 45 -27.42 -6.84 2.30
C ARG A 45 -26.46 -7.79 3.04
N GLY A 46 -25.19 -7.40 3.22
CA GLY A 46 -24.17 -8.20 3.88
C GLY A 46 -23.62 -9.34 3.02
N LEU A 47 -23.83 -9.30 1.70
CA LEU A 47 -23.32 -10.32 0.78
C LEU A 47 -21.98 -9.88 0.19
N PRO A 48 -21.01 -10.81 0.01
CA PRO A 48 -19.78 -10.49 -0.69
C PRO A 48 -20.07 -9.94 -2.09
N ALA A 49 -19.42 -8.82 -2.43
CA ALA A 49 -19.50 -8.20 -3.75
C ALA A 49 -18.79 -9.02 -4.85
#